data_AF-A0A9X7FFN2-F1
#
_entry.id   AF-A0A9X7FFN2-F1
#
_cell.length_a   1.000
_cell.length_b   1.000
_cell.length_c   1.000
_cell.angle_alpha   90.00
_cell.angle_beta   90.00
_cell.angle_gamma   90.00
#
_symmetry.space_group_name_H-M   'P 1'
#
loop_
_entity.id
_entity.type
_entity.pdbx_description
1 polymer ?
#
loop_
_entity_poly.entity_id
_entity_poly.type
_entity_poly.pdbx_seq_one_letter_code
_entity_poly.pdbx_strand_id
1 'polypeptide(L)'
;MCDFSETTVDARDTSLTTCCKVAAEEIIVLRQSVDNFDNAIIALLAERFKTTKRIGELKAEAGFAPEDSKREQQQIESLLNIAENAGLDSSIALKYHEFVVTEAKKRHQQMQS
;
A
#
# COMPACT_ATOMS: atom_id res chain seq x y z
N MET A 1 25.73 26.94 -5.84
CA MET A 1 25.18 25.69 -6.39
C MET A 1 24.83 24.83 -5.19
N CYS A 2 23.61 24.30 -5.12
CA CYS A 2 23.22 23.52 -3.94
C CYS A 2 23.97 22.19 -3.96
N ASP A 3 24.50 21.81 -2.81
CA ASP A 3 25.26 20.59 -2.66
C ASP A 3 24.28 19.41 -2.60
N PHE A 4 24.25 18.60 -3.66
CA PHE A 4 23.38 17.44 -3.77
C PHE A 4 23.87 16.23 -2.96
N SER A 5 25.00 16.36 -2.24
CA SER A 5 25.52 15.31 -1.37
C SER A 5 24.84 15.24 0.00
N GLU A 6 24.05 16.25 0.37
CA GLU A 6 23.26 16.20 1.61
C GLU A 6 22.08 15.22 1.48
N THR A 7 21.97 14.31 2.45
CA THR A 7 20.90 13.30 2.50
C THR A 7 19.58 13.84 3.05
N THR A 8 19.54 15.10 3.48
CA THR A 8 18.42 15.69 4.23
C THR A 8 17.94 16.95 3.54
N VAL A 9 16.62 17.09 3.41
CA VAL A 9 15.98 18.31 2.90
C VAL A 9 15.47 19.12 4.09
N ASP A 10 16.22 20.15 4.50
CA ASP A 10 15.79 21.10 5.55
C ASP A 10 15.65 22.52 4.96
N ALA A 11 14.41 23.00 4.85
CA ALA A 11 14.12 24.35 4.36
C ALA A 11 14.69 25.47 5.25
N ARG A 12 15.06 25.16 6.50
CA ARG A 12 15.63 26.10 7.46
C ARG A 12 17.15 26.20 7.36
N ASP A 13 17.78 25.41 6.49
CA ASP A 13 19.22 25.53 6.29
C ASP A 13 19.56 26.91 5.70
N THR A 14 20.30 27.68 6.49
CA THR A 14 20.76 29.02 6.15
C THR A 14 21.79 29.02 5.03
N SER A 15 22.44 27.88 4.75
CA SER A 15 23.45 27.71 3.71
C SER A 15 22.85 27.60 2.28
N LEU A 16 21.55 27.29 2.18
CA LEU A 16 20.88 27.09 0.90
C LEU A 16 20.64 28.39 0.13
N THR A 17 20.82 28.32 -1.19
CA THR A 17 20.37 29.37 -2.11
C THR A 17 18.83 29.46 -2.15
N THR A 18 18.29 30.62 -2.50
CA THR A 18 16.83 30.87 -2.50
C THR A 18 16.03 29.84 -3.31
N CYS A 19 16.52 29.41 -4.48
CA CYS A 19 15.86 28.39 -5.29
C CYS A 19 15.74 27.04 -4.56
N CYS A 20 16.75 26.66 -3.78
CA CYS A 20 16.75 25.40 -3.04
C CYS A 20 15.91 25.46 -1.77
N LYS A 21 15.75 26.64 -1.16
CA LYS A 21 14.79 26.85 -0.08
C LYS A 21 13.35 26.66 -0.56
N VAL A 22 13.00 27.26 -1.70
CA VAL A 22 11.67 27.07 -2.31
C VAL A 22 11.41 25.61 -2.65
N ALA A 23 12.38 24.91 -3.26
CA ALA A 23 12.25 23.49 -3.54
C ALA A 23 12.12 22.65 -2.24
N ALA A 24 12.87 22.98 -1.19
CA ALA A 24 12.77 22.29 0.10
C ALA A 24 11.40 22.48 0.77
N GLU A 25 10.83 23.68 0.72
CA GLU A 25 9.48 23.95 1.22
C GLU A 25 8.42 23.14 0.46
N GLU A 26 8.50 23.10 -0.87
CA GLU A 26 7.58 22.31 -1.70
C GLU A 26 7.71 20.80 -1.41
N ILE A 27 8.93 20.29 -1.27
CA ILE A 27 9.18 18.89 -0.90
C ILE A 27 8.55 18.56 0.46
N ILE A 28 8.65 19.46 1.45
CA ILE A 28 8.03 19.25 2.77
C ILE A 28 6.50 19.15 2.65
N VAL A 29 5.87 20.02 1.86
CA VAL A 29 4.42 19.98 1.62
C VAL A 29 4.01 18.69 0.90
N LEU A 30 4.77 18.26 -0.09
CA LEU A 30 4.52 17.00 -0.81
C LEU A 30 4.68 15.77 0.11
N ARG A 31 5.69 15.76 0.99
CA ARG A 31 5.88 14.70 1.99
C ARG A 31 4.70 14.59 2.95
N GLN A 32 4.13 15.72 3.36
CA GLN A 32 2.92 15.69 4.18
C GLN A 32 1.73 15.03 3.46
N SER A 33 1.64 15.20 2.13
CA SER A 33 0.64 14.51 1.32
C SER A 33 0.91 13.00 1.25
N VAL A 34 2.19 12.60 1.10
CA VAL A 34 2.60 11.18 1.14
C VAL A 34 2.21 10.54 2.47
N ASP A 35 2.53 11.18 3.59
CA ASP A 35 2.18 10.67 4.93
C ASP A 35 0.66 10.48 5.08
N ASN A 36 -0.15 11.37 4.49
CA ASN A 36 -1.60 11.25 4.50
C ASN A 36 -2.08 10.04 3.67
N PHE A 37 -1.49 9.79 2.51
CA PHE A 37 -1.80 8.61 1.70
C PHE A 37 -1.40 7.32 2.42
N ASP A 38 -0.23 7.30 3.05
CA ASP A 38 0.25 6.13 3.80
C ASP A 38 -0.67 5.80 4.97
N ASN A 39 -1.10 6.82 5.73
CA ASN A 39 -2.08 6.65 6.80
C ASN A 39 -3.39 6.05 6.29
N ALA A 40 -3.90 6.54 5.15
CA ALA A 40 -5.14 6.02 4.56
C ALA A 40 -4.96 4.57 4.07
N ILE A 41 -3.84 4.25 3.42
CA ILE A 41 -3.53 2.90 2.93
C ILE A 41 -3.46 1.91 4.10
N ILE A 42 -2.77 2.26 5.20
CA ILE A 42 -2.67 1.40 6.39
C ILE A 42 -4.04 1.18 7.03
N ALA A 43 -4.86 2.22 7.17
CA ALA A 43 -6.21 2.08 7.71
C ALA A 43 -7.09 1.16 6.84
N LEU A 44 -7.03 1.31 5.51
CA LEU A 44 -7.76 0.46 4.56
C LEU A 44 -7.29 -0.99 4.59
N LEU A 45 -5.97 -1.22 4.70
CA LEU A 45 -5.42 -2.57 4.83
C LEU A 45 -5.91 -3.25 6.12
N ALA A 46 -5.98 -2.53 7.24
CA ALA A 46 -6.49 -3.06 8.49
C ALA A 46 -7.93 -3.57 8.35
N GLU A 47 -8.82 -2.76 7.77
CA GLU A 47 -10.22 -3.14 7.54
C GLU A 47 -10.35 -4.26 6.48
N ARG A 48 -9.52 -4.24 5.43
CA ARG A 48 -9.46 -5.33 4.45
C ARG A 48 -9.12 -6.66 5.13
N PHE A 49 -8.10 -6.69 5.99
CA PHE A 49 -7.69 -7.91 6.67
C PHE A 49 -8.75 -8.41 7.66
N LYS A 50 -9.36 -7.52 8.44
CA LYS A 50 -10.50 -7.83 9.31
C LYS A 50 -11.65 -8.48 8.52
N THR A 51 -11.96 -7.95 7.34
CA THR A 51 -12.98 -8.50 6.44
C THR A 51 -12.59 -9.91 5.95
N THR A 52 -11.35 -10.10 5.48
CA THR A 52 -10.89 -11.43 5.01
C THR A 52 -10.82 -12.47 6.12
N LYS A 53 -10.58 -12.04 7.36
CA LYS A 53 -10.70 -12.88 8.56
C LYS A 53 -12.12 -13.37 8.77
N ARG A 54 -13.11 -12.47 8.73
CA ARG A 54 -14.50 -12.88 8.86
C ARG A 54 -14.94 -13.84 7.75
N ILE A 55 -14.48 -13.62 6.51
CA ILE A 55 -14.71 -14.56 5.39
C ILE A 55 -14.10 -15.93 5.70
N GLY A 56 -12.88 -15.97 6.23
CA GLY A 56 -12.21 -17.21 6.62
C GLY A 56 -12.96 -17.98 7.72
N GLU A 57 -13.44 -17.28 8.75
CA GLU A 57 -14.28 -17.85 9.82
C GLU A 57 -15.56 -18.46 9.25
N LEU A 58 -16.29 -17.71 8.42
CA LEU A 58 -17.52 -18.19 7.77
C LEU A 58 -17.27 -19.41 6.87
N LYS A 59 -16.16 -19.42 6.13
CA LYS A 59 -15.78 -20.58 5.32
C LYS A 59 -15.52 -21.81 6.19
N ALA A 60 -14.83 -21.65 7.32
CA ALA A 60 -14.56 -22.74 8.25
C ALA A 60 -15.85 -23.25 8.91
N GLU A 61 -16.73 -22.34 9.37
CA GLU A 61 -18.04 -22.68 9.95
C GLU A 61 -18.92 -23.47 8.97
N ALA A 62 -18.87 -23.14 7.67
CA ALA A 62 -19.66 -23.80 6.63
C ALA A 62 -18.95 -24.98 5.94
N GLY A 63 -17.71 -25.32 6.33
CA GLY A 63 -16.94 -26.43 5.74
C GLY A 63 -16.44 -26.19 4.32
N PHE A 64 -16.32 -24.93 3.88
CA PHE A 64 -15.75 -24.59 2.58
C PHE A 64 -14.22 -24.69 2.57
N ALA A 65 -13.66 -24.96 1.38
CA ALA A 65 -12.23 -24.87 1.17
C ALA A 65 -11.72 -23.43 1.44
N PRO A 66 -10.55 -23.28 2.08
CA PRO A 66 -9.94 -21.96 2.30
C PRO A 66 -9.65 -21.25 0.98
N GLU A 67 -9.19 -22.00 -0.01
CA GLU A 67 -8.82 -21.53 -1.34
C GLU A 67 -10.03 -21.40 -2.26
N ASP A 68 -10.03 -20.33 -3.07
CA ASP A 68 -11.03 -20.07 -4.11
C ASP A 68 -10.31 -19.46 -5.32
N SER A 69 -9.76 -20.34 -6.17
CA SER A 69 -8.92 -19.94 -7.31
C SER A 69 -9.67 -19.07 -8.31
N LYS A 70 -10.98 -19.28 -8.48
CA LYS A 70 -11.82 -18.43 -9.34
C LYS A 70 -11.91 -17.01 -8.78
N ARG A 71 -12.07 -16.88 -7.46
CA ARG A 71 -12.09 -15.57 -6.81
C ARG A 71 -10.75 -14.86 -6.88
N GLU A 72 -9.63 -15.58 -6.75
CA GLU A 72 -8.28 -14.99 -6.88
C GLU A 72 -8.04 -14.46 -8.31
N GLN A 73 -8.42 -15.22 -9.35
CA GLN A 73 -8.33 -14.76 -10.75
C GLN A 73 -9.13 -13.48 -11.00
N GLN A 74 -10.38 -13.41 -10.53
CA GLN A 74 -11.21 -12.21 -10.67
C GLN A 74 -10.63 -10.98 -9.93
N GLN A 75 -9.95 -11.19 -8.80
CA GLN A 75 -9.29 -10.09 -8.09
C GLN A 75 -8.11 -9.54 -8.91
N ILE A 76 -7.32 -10.42 -9.52
CA ILE A 76 -6.20 -10.03 -10.38
C ILE A 76 -6.71 -9.21 -11.57
N GLU A 77 -7.71 -9.70 -12.32
CA GLU A 77 -8.27 -8.99 -13.47
C GLU A 77 -8.79 -7.60 -13.09
N SER A 78 -9.53 -7.50 -11.98
CA SER A 78 -10.04 -6.21 -11.48
C SER A 78 -8.91 -5.25 -11.10
N LEU A 79 -7.88 -5.73 -10.39
CA LEU A 79 -6.73 -4.91 -9.99
C LEU A 79 -5.91 -4.44 -11.18
N LEU A 80 -5.75 -5.27 -12.22
CA LEU A 80 -5.07 -4.89 -13.45
C LEU A 80 -5.82 -3.76 -14.18
N ASN A 81 -7.15 -3.87 -14.29
CA ASN A 81 -7.97 -2.82 -14.87
C ASN A 81 -7.93 -1.52 -14.06
N ILE A 82 -7.93 -1.60 -12.72
CA ILE A 82 -7.79 -0.41 -11.86
C ILE A 82 -6.42 0.24 -12.09
N ALA A 83 -5.36 -0.54 -12.18
CA ALA A 83 -4.01 -0.04 -12.40
C ALA A 83 -3.88 0.66 -13.76
N GLU A 84 -4.37 0.03 -14.83
CA GLU A 84 -4.37 0.60 -16.18
C GLU A 84 -5.12 1.95 -16.22
N ASN A 85 -6.33 2.00 -15.67
CA ASN A 85 -7.13 3.22 -15.63
C ASN A 85 -6.49 4.34 -14.79
N ALA A 86 -5.68 3.99 -13.79
CA ALA A 86 -4.97 4.93 -12.94
C ALA A 86 -3.57 5.32 -13.48
N GLY A 87 -3.13 4.74 -14.60
CA GLY A 87 -1.76 4.92 -15.10
C GLY A 87 -0.69 4.29 -14.20
N LEU A 88 -1.07 3.32 -13.37
CA LEU A 88 -0.17 2.58 -12.48
C LEU A 88 0.36 1.33 -13.21
N ASP A 89 1.65 1.05 -13.05
CA ASP A 89 2.26 -0.17 -13.59
C ASP A 89 1.55 -1.42 -13.04
N SER A 90 1.05 -2.27 -13.94
CA SER A 90 0.34 -3.50 -13.61
C SER A 90 1.11 -4.44 -12.68
N SER A 91 2.45 -4.44 -12.74
CA SER A 91 3.30 -5.22 -11.84
C SER A 91 3.15 -4.80 -10.38
N ILE A 92 2.82 -3.53 -10.11
CA ILE A 92 2.55 -3.03 -8.75
C ILE A 92 1.24 -3.63 -8.22
N ALA A 93 0.20 -3.67 -9.06
CA ALA A 93 -1.08 -4.28 -8.70
C ALA A 93 -0.96 -5.78 -8.41
N LEU A 94 -0.16 -6.49 -9.20
CA LEU A 94 0.12 -7.92 -8.97
C LEU A 94 0.89 -8.15 -7.66
N LYS A 95 1.93 -7.36 -7.39
CA LYS A 95 2.68 -7.41 -6.12
C LYS A 95 1.80 -7.10 -4.92
N TYR A 96 0.91 -6.10 -5.05
CA TYR A 96 -0.08 -5.80 -4.02
C TYR A 96 -1.01 -6.99 -3.78
N HIS A 97 -1.55 -7.62 -4.83
CA HIS A 97 -2.39 -8.80 -4.72
C HIS A 97 -1.68 -9.95 -4.00
N GLU A 98 -0.45 -10.27 -4.42
CA GLU A 98 0.38 -11.30 -3.80
C GLU A 98 0.61 -11.03 -2.32
N PHE A 99 0.98 -9.79 -1.97
CA PHE A 99 1.17 -9.37 -0.59
C PHE A 99 -0.09 -9.60 0.25
N VAL A 100 -1.24 -9.04 -0.17
CA VAL A 100 -2.45 -9.08 0.66
C VAL A 100 -3.08 -10.47 0.75
N VAL A 101 -2.89 -11.34 -0.25
CA VAL A 101 -3.36 -12.75 -0.19
C VAL A 101 -2.46 -13.56 0.74
N THR A 102 -1.14 -13.42 0.59
CA THR A 102 -0.16 -14.14 1.42
C THR A 102 -0.33 -13.78 2.90
N GLU A 103 -0.45 -12.49 3.20
CA GLU A 103 -0.59 -12.01 4.56
C GLU A 103 -1.94 -12.36 5.20
N ALA A 104 -3.01 -12.48 4.40
CA ALA A 104 -4.30 -12.98 4.89
C ALA A 104 -4.22 -14.48 5.24
N LYS A 105 -3.58 -15.29 4.40
CA LYS A 105 -3.40 -16.74 4.64
C LYS A 105 -2.59 -16.99 5.91
N LYS A 106 -1.48 -16.27 6.13
CA LYS A 106 -0.66 -16.39 7.36
C LYS A 106 -1.44 -16.05 8.63
N ARG A 107 -2.24 -14.98 8.61
CA ARG A 107 -3.04 -14.55 9.78
C ARG A 107 -4.10 -15.57 10.15
N HIS A 108 -4.71 -16.27 9.18
CA HIS A 108 -5.67 -17.33 9.46
C HIS A 108 -5.00 -18.54 10.11
N GLN A 109 -3.80 -18.92 9.65
CA GLN A 109 -3.05 -20.04 10.23
C GLN A 109 -2.68 -19.80 11.70
N GLN A 110 -2.25 -18.58 12.05
CA GLN A 110 -1.91 -18.21 13.43
C GLN A 110 -3.10 -18.22 14.39
N MET A 111 -4.32 -18.09 13.87
CA MET A 111 -5.55 -18.10 14.67
C MET A 111 -6.19 -19.48 14.82
N GLN A 112 -5.85 -20.41 13.93
CA GLN A 112 -6.29 -21.81 13.99
C GLN A 112 -5.31 -22.70 14.79
N SER A 113 -4.22 -22.12 15.29
CA SER A 113 -3.23 -22.74 16.19
C SER A 113 -3.59 -22.47 17.65
#